data_AF-F8A2E8-F1
#
_entry.id   AF-F8A2E8-F1
#
_cell.length_a   1.000
_cell.length_b   1.000
_cell.length_c   1.000
_cell.angle_alpha   90.00
_cell.angle_beta   90.00
_cell.angle_gamma   90.00
#
_symmetry.space_group_name_H-M   'P 1'
#
loop_
_entity.id
_entity.type
_entity.pdbx_description
1 polymer ?
#
loop_
_entity_poly.entity_id
_entity_poly.type
_entity_poly.pdbx_seq_one_letter_code
_entity_poly.pdbx_strand_id
1 'polypeptide(L)'
;MSPDRALPVWARITGRILRAAVYALGIVVGLADLNAPSPVILDAVQPPWMHMWAWIATTAGVVGLLAVAAWRWRWEYVASAALGLALAARAIGVWSTVDESAVRVAAAASITIAALACLLRTLDLTVFAIRTSAAVIHTRGGVRLRA
;
A
#
# COMPACT_ATOMS: atom_id res chain seq x y z
N MET A 1 5.56 18.07 -8.28
CA MET A 1 6.32 17.20 -9.20
C MET A 1 6.02 15.75 -8.84
N SER A 2 5.76 14.87 -9.80
CA SER A 2 5.50 13.43 -9.53
C SER A 2 6.83 12.66 -9.56
N PRO A 3 7.07 11.72 -8.61
CA PRO A 3 8.32 10.96 -8.52
C PRO A 3 8.64 10.18 -9.81
N ASP A 4 7.61 9.81 -10.58
CA ASP A 4 7.77 8.95 -11.75
C ASP A 4 8.20 9.73 -13.00
N ARG A 5 8.27 11.07 -12.97
CA ARG A 5 8.56 11.88 -14.18
C ARG A 5 9.96 11.64 -14.78
N ALA A 6 10.90 11.13 -13.99
CA ALA A 6 12.26 10.81 -14.46
C ALA A 6 12.34 9.50 -15.27
N LEU A 7 11.27 8.68 -15.26
CA LEU A 7 11.25 7.38 -15.92
C LEU A 7 10.73 7.45 -17.36
N PRO A 8 11.17 6.52 -18.25
CA PRO A 8 10.62 6.41 -19.60
C PRO A 8 9.11 6.12 -19.57
N VAL A 9 8.40 6.52 -20.64
CA VAL A 9 6.93 6.47 -20.73
C VAL A 9 6.38 5.08 -20.40
N TRP A 10 6.97 4.03 -20.97
CA TRP A 10 6.53 2.65 -20.75
C TRP A 10 6.64 2.25 -19.27
N ALA A 11 7.75 2.56 -18.60
CA ALA A 11 7.96 2.24 -17.19
C ALA A 11 6.97 2.98 -16.28
N ARG A 12 6.61 4.22 -16.64
CA ARG A 12 5.58 5.00 -15.92
C ARG A 12 4.18 4.41 -16.06
N ILE A 13 3.87 3.80 -17.20
CA ILE A 13 2.57 3.16 -17.46
C ILE A 13 2.52 1.84 -16.70
N THR A 14 3.52 0.97 -16.89
CA THR A 14 3.60 -0.33 -16.21
C THR A 14 3.59 -0.17 -14.69
N GLY A 15 4.39 0.76 -14.15
CA GLY A 15 4.40 1.04 -12.72
C GLY A 15 3.04 1.50 -12.19
N ARG A 16 2.29 2.30 -12.97
CA ARG A 16 0.94 2.72 -12.57
C ARG A 16 -0.06 1.56 -12.59
N ILE A 17 -0.01 0.72 -13.62
CA ILE A 17 -0.88 -0.46 -13.74
C ILE A 17 -0.63 -1.40 -12.55
N LEU A 18 0.63 -1.69 -12.24
CA LEU A 18 0.98 -2.55 -11.12
C LEU A 18 0.50 -1.99 -9.79
N ARG A 19 0.68 -0.68 -9.54
CA ARG A 19 0.16 -0.05 -8.31
C ARG A 19 -1.35 -0.09 -8.23
N ALA A 20 -2.05 0.21 -9.32
CA ALA A 20 -3.50 0.12 -9.39
C ALA A 20 -3.99 -1.31 -9.10
N ALA A 21 -3.30 -2.33 -9.62
CA ALA A 21 -3.61 -3.73 -9.36
C ALA A 21 -3.42 -4.10 -7.87
N VAL A 22 -2.36 -3.61 -7.21
CA VAL A 22 -2.13 -3.84 -5.77
C VAL A 22 -3.23 -3.17 -4.92
N TYR A 23 -3.62 -1.94 -5.24
CA TYR A 23 -4.73 -1.28 -4.54
C TYR A 23 -6.06 -2.00 -4.77
N ALA A 24 -6.33 -2.43 -6.00
CA ALA A 24 -7.53 -3.21 -6.33
C ALA A 24 -7.56 -4.55 -5.57
N LEU A 25 -6.42 -5.23 -5.45
CA LEU A 25 -6.30 -6.45 -4.63
C LEU A 25 -6.66 -6.15 -3.17
N GLY A 26 -6.18 -5.04 -2.60
CA GLY A 26 -6.55 -4.60 -1.25
C GLY A 26 -8.06 -4.42 -1.05
N ILE A 27 -8.74 -3.83 -2.04
CA ILE A 27 -10.20 -3.68 -2.05
C ILE A 27 -10.89 -5.04 -2.07
N VAL A 28 -10.49 -5.93 -2.99
CA VAL A 28 -11.10 -7.26 -3.14
C VAL A 28 -10.91 -8.07 -1.86
N VAL A 29 -9.71 -8.06 -1.28
CA VAL A 29 -9.41 -8.75 -0.02
C VAL A 29 -10.25 -8.21 1.13
N GLY A 30 -10.30 -6.88 1.30
CA GLY A 30 -11.08 -6.26 2.36
C GLY A 30 -12.59 -6.50 2.22
N LEU A 31 -13.14 -6.44 1.01
CA LEU A 31 -14.55 -6.77 0.75
C LEU A 31 -14.85 -8.25 0.97
N ALA A 32 -13.93 -9.14 0.59
CA ALA A 32 -14.09 -10.57 0.84
C ALA A 32 -14.17 -10.85 2.35
N ASP A 33 -13.34 -10.19 3.15
CA ASP A 33 -13.36 -10.31 4.61
C ASP A 33 -14.62 -9.78 5.27
N LEU A 34 -15.18 -8.69 4.76
CA LEU A 34 -16.41 -8.11 5.30
C LEU A 34 -17.64 -8.95 4.97
N ASN A 35 -17.65 -9.63 3.82
CA ASN A 35 -18.82 -10.40 3.36
C ASN A 35 -18.77 -11.88 3.78
N ALA A 36 -17.60 -12.49 3.72
CA ALA A 36 -17.40 -13.91 3.99
C ALA A 36 -16.08 -14.11 4.76
N PRO A 37 -16.02 -13.70 6.04
CA PRO A 37 -14.82 -13.81 6.83
C PRO A 37 -14.38 -15.28 6.94
N SER A 38 -13.11 -15.54 6.66
CA SER A 38 -12.56 -16.89 6.80
C SER A 38 -12.64 -17.32 8.28
N PRO A 39 -13.25 -18.46 8.60
CA PRO A 39 -13.38 -18.94 9.99
C PRO A 39 -12.01 -19.08 10.67
N VAL A 40 -11.00 -19.42 9.89
CA VAL A 40 -9.61 -19.56 10.31
C VAL A 40 -8.99 -18.24 10.75
N ILE A 41 -9.36 -17.13 10.10
CA ILE A 41 -8.85 -15.79 10.45
C ILE A 41 -9.61 -15.22 11.65
N LEU A 42 -10.90 -15.57 11.79
CA LEU A 42 -11.72 -15.20 12.95
C LEU A 42 -11.15 -15.76 14.25
N ASP A 43 -10.71 -17.03 14.24
CA ASP A 43 -10.13 -17.68 15.42
C ASP A 43 -8.77 -17.08 15.81
N ALA A 44 -7.98 -16.63 14.82
CA ALA A 44 -6.63 -16.10 15.05
C ALA A 44 -6.62 -14.62 15.50
N VAL A 45 -7.46 -13.76 14.92
CA VAL A 45 -7.37 -12.30 15.08
C VAL A 45 -8.50 -11.73 15.94
N GLN A 46 -9.49 -12.55 16.30
CA GLN A 46 -10.75 -12.15 16.92
C GLN A 46 -11.63 -11.28 15.99
N PRO A 47 -12.98 -11.43 16.05
CA PRO A 47 -13.89 -10.78 15.10
C PRO A 47 -13.77 -9.24 14.96
N PRO A 48 -13.63 -8.44 16.04
CA PRO A 48 -13.66 -6.98 15.91
C PRO A 48 -12.41 -6.42 15.22
N TRP A 49 -11.24 -7.01 15.46
CA TRP A 49 -9.99 -6.57 14.85
C TRP A 49 -9.94 -6.93 13.37
N MET A 50 -10.46 -8.11 13.00
CA MET A 50 -10.56 -8.52 11.60
C MET A 50 -11.40 -7.52 10.78
N HIS A 51 -12.57 -7.13 11.27
CA HIS A 51 -13.43 -6.16 10.57
C HIS A 51 -12.77 -4.80 10.44
N MET A 52 -12.08 -4.33 11.49
CA MET A 52 -11.33 -3.08 11.45
C MET A 52 -10.26 -3.10 10.36
N TRP A 53 -9.45 -4.17 10.29
CA TRP A 53 -8.43 -4.32 9.25
C TRP A 53 -9.01 -4.43 7.84
N ALA A 54 -10.14 -5.12 7.69
CA ALA A 54 -10.85 -5.24 6.42
C ALA A 54 -11.37 -3.88 5.92
N TRP A 55 -11.92 -3.06 6.83
CA TRP A 55 -12.31 -1.68 6.52
C TRP A 55 -11.11 -0.80 6.14
N ILE A 56 -10.00 -0.90 6.87
CA ILE A 56 -8.76 -0.17 6.56
C ILE A 56 -8.25 -0.59 5.17
N ALA A 57 -8.19 -1.89 4.87
CA ALA A 57 -7.74 -2.38 3.57
C ALA A 57 -8.62 -1.88 2.42
N THR A 58 -9.95 -1.93 2.60
CA THR A 58 -10.91 -1.47 1.58
C THR A 58 -10.80 0.03 1.36
N THR A 59 -10.82 0.82 2.42
CA THR A 59 -10.75 2.28 2.34
C THR A 59 -9.39 2.76 1.82
N ALA A 60 -8.28 2.21 2.31
CA ALA A 60 -6.94 2.52 1.82
C ALA A 60 -6.76 2.10 0.36
N GLY A 61 -7.31 0.94 -0.04
CA GLY A 61 -7.33 0.50 -1.44
C GLY A 61 -8.06 1.48 -2.36
N VAL A 62 -9.27 1.91 -1.98
CA VAL A 62 -10.04 2.90 -2.75
C VAL A 62 -9.31 4.24 -2.84
N VAL A 63 -8.83 4.76 -1.70
CA VAL A 63 -8.10 6.03 -1.66
C VAL A 63 -6.82 5.96 -2.49
N GLY A 64 -6.08 4.85 -2.40
CA GLY A 64 -4.87 4.61 -3.18
C GLY A 64 -5.13 4.54 -4.68
N LEU A 65 -6.18 3.85 -5.10
CA LEU A 65 -6.58 3.77 -6.50
C LEU A 65 -6.93 5.16 -7.06
N LEU A 66 -7.73 5.92 -6.31
CA LEU A 66 -8.08 7.30 -6.67
C LEU A 66 -6.85 8.22 -6.69
N ALA A 67 -5.93 8.06 -5.73
CA ALA A 67 -4.69 8.82 -5.66
C ALA A 67 -3.78 8.56 -6.87
N VAL A 68 -3.67 7.30 -7.32
CA VAL A 68 -2.93 6.92 -8.53
C VAL A 68 -3.59 7.53 -9.77
N ALA A 69 -4.91 7.48 -9.88
CA ALA A 69 -5.65 8.07 -11.00
C ALA A 69 -5.52 9.60 -11.05
N ALA A 70 -5.59 10.26 -9.89
CA ALA A 70 -5.52 11.71 -9.75
C ALA A 70 -4.09 12.27 -9.66
N TRP A 71 -3.06 11.42 -9.76
CA TRP A 71 -1.64 11.81 -9.65
C TRP A 71 -1.27 12.49 -8.32
N ARG A 72 -1.96 12.12 -7.24
CA ARG A 72 -1.79 12.72 -5.92
C ARG A 72 -0.91 11.85 -5.02
N TRP A 73 0.41 11.93 -5.22
CA TRP A 73 1.41 11.15 -4.48
C TRP A 73 1.33 11.25 -2.94
N ARG A 74 0.84 12.38 -2.40
CA ARG A 74 0.64 12.55 -0.95
C ARG A 74 -0.43 11.63 -0.38
N TRP A 75 -1.52 11.44 -1.13
CA TRP A 75 -2.60 10.52 -0.75
C TRP A 75 -2.18 9.08 -1.01
N GLU A 76 -1.41 8.85 -2.08
CA GLU A 76 -0.81 7.54 -2.38
C GLU A 76 0.10 7.06 -1.25
N TYR A 77 0.87 7.95 -0.63
CA TYR A 77 1.72 7.65 0.54
C TYR A 77 0.93 7.15 1.74
N VAL A 78 -0.14 7.86 2.13
CA VAL A 78 -0.97 7.45 3.28
C VAL A 78 -1.68 6.14 2.97
N ALA A 79 -2.21 6.00 1.75
CA ALA A 79 -2.89 4.80 1.30
C ALA A 79 -1.96 3.58 1.24
N SER A 80 -0.73 3.72 0.71
CA SER A 80 0.22 2.61 0.64
C SER A 80 0.68 2.17 2.03
N ALA A 81 0.89 3.11 2.95
CA ALA A 81 1.28 2.79 4.33
C ALA A 81 0.15 2.03 5.06
N ALA A 82 -1.07 2.56 5.01
CA ALA A 82 -2.23 1.95 5.65
C ALA A 82 -2.56 0.57 5.06
N LEU A 83 -2.53 0.44 3.73
CA LEU A 83 -2.77 -0.84 3.06
C LEU A 83 -1.66 -1.86 3.35
N GLY A 84 -0.40 -1.43 3.35
CA GLY A 84 0.73 -2.29 3.69
C GLY A 84 0.62 -2.88 5.09
N LEU A 85 0.25 -2.06 6.08
CA LEU A 85 0.04 -2.53 7.46
C LEU A 85 -1.16 -3.48 7.58
N ALA A 86 -2.28 -3.15 6.93
CA ALA A 86 -3.47 -4.01 6.96
C ALA A 86 -3.20 -5.37 6.32
N LEU A 87 -2.51 -5.41 5.18
CA LEU A 87 -2.13 -6.65 4.51
C LEU A 87 -1.07 -7.43 5.30
N ALA A 88 -0.13 -6.76 5.98
CA ALA A 88 0.86 -7.42 6.84
C ALA A 88 0.19 -8.09 8.05
N ALA A 89 -0.72 -7.39 8.74
CA ALA A 89 -1.49 -7.96 9.84
C ALA A 89 -2.28 -9.20 9.39
N ARG A 90 -2.88 -9.13 8.21
CA ARG A 90 -3.58 -10.25 7.59
C ARG A 90 -2.65 -11.40 7.20
N ALA A 91 -1.49 -11.11 6.64
CA ALA A 91 -0.51 -12.12 6.24
C ALA A 91 -0.11 -13.00 7.44
N ILE A 92 0.09 -12.40 8.61
CA ILE A 92 0.40 -13.14 9.86
C ILE A 92 -0.69 -14.18 10.15
N GLY A 93 -1.97 -13.78 10.11
CA GLY A 93 -3.09 -14.68 10.38
C GLY A 93 -3.28 -15.77 9.31
N VAL A 94 -2.92 -15.50 8.05
CA VAL A 94 -2.94 -16.53 7.01
C VAL A 94 -1.78 -17.52 7.21
N TRP A 95 -0.57 -17.03 7.45
CA TRP A 95 0.63 -17.86 7.61
C TRP A 95 0.56 -18.80 8.82
N SER A 96 -0.12 -18.42 9.90
CA SER A 96 -0.35 -19.32 11.04
C SER A 96 -1.20 -20.55 10.72
N THR A 97 -1.78 -20.65 9.51
CA THR A 97 -2.81 -21.63 9.15
C THR A 97 -2.55 -22.31 7.80
N VAL A 98 -1.32 -22.19 7.28
CA VAL A 98 -0.90 -22.64 5.95
C VAL A 98 -0.72 -24.17 5.85
N ASP A 99 -0.68 -24.90 6.96
CA ASP A 99 -0.31 -26.32 7.01
C ASP A 99 -1.19 -27.27 6.17
N GLU A 100 -2.36 -26.83 5.69
CA GLU A 100 -3.40 -27.74 5.15
C GLU A 100 -3.56 -27.75 3.62
N SER A 101 -3.03 -26.79 2.83
CA SER A 101 -3.15 -26.86 1.35
C SER A 101 -2.24 -25.91 0.55
N ALA A 102 -1.76 -26.37 -0.62
CA ALA A 102 -0.96 -25.57 -1.54
C ALA A 102 -1.68 -24.29 -2.05
N VAL A 103 -3.01 -24.32 -2.11
CA VAL A 103 -3.83 -23.16 -2.51
C VAL A 103 -3.75 -22.03 -1.47
N ARG A 104 -3.64 -22.37 -0.17
CA ARG A 104 -3.44 -21.37 0.90
C ARG A 104 -2.05 -20.74 0.84
N VAL A 105 -1.02 -21.50 0.46
CA VAL A 105 0.36 -20.99 0.29
C VAL A 105 0.40 -19.90 -0.78
N ALA A 106 -0.25 -20.11 -1.93
CA ALA A 106 -0.28 -19.13 -3.02
C ALA A 106 -1.00 -17.83 -2.60
N ALA A 107 -2.13 -17.96 -1.89
CA ALA A 107 -2.84 -16.80 -1.33
C ALA A 107 -1.99 -16.05 -0.29
N ALA A 108 -1.34 -16.77 0.63
CA ALA A 108 -0.46 -16.19 1.66
C ALA A 108 0.73 -15.44 1.03
N ALA A 109 1.36 -16.05 0.02
CA ALA A 109 2.47 -15.45 -0.71
C ALA A 109 2.03 -14.19 -1.46
N SER A 110 0.89 -14.21 -2.16
CA SER A 110 0.39 -13.05 -2.89
C SER A 110 0.06 -11.86 -1.98
N ILE A 111 -0.56 -12.10 -0.80
CA ILE A 111 -0.82 -11.06 0.21
C ILE A 111 0.49 -10.49 0.75
N THR A 112 1.49 -11.34 0.98
CA THR A 112 2.81 -10.93 1.48
C THR A 112 3.56 -10.08 0.45
N ILE A 113 3.53 -10.48 -0.83
CA ILE A 113 4.11 -9.71 -1.94
C ILE A 113 3.41 -8.36 -2.06
N ALA A 114 2.09 -8.31 -1.97
CA ALA A 114 1.33 -7.07 -2.02
C ALA A 114 1.65 -6.14 -0.84
N ALA A 115 1.77 -6.69 0.38
CA ALA A 115 2.17 -5.94 1.56
C ALA A 115 3.59 -5.36 1.39
N LEU A 116 4.55 -6.17 0.95
CA LEU A 116 5.92 -5.72 0.69
C LEU A 116 5.97 -4.65 -0.41
N ALA A 117 5.23 -4.82 -1.50
CA ALA A 117 5.15 -3.83 -2.57
C ALA A 117 4.62 -2.47 -2.06
N CYS A 118 3.60 -2.48 -1.19
CA CYS A 118 3.07 -1.29 -0.54
C CYS A 118 4.09 -0.63 0.41
N LEU A 119 4.80 -1.42 1.21
CA LEU A 119 5.81 -0.91 2.15
C LEU A 119 7.02 -0.32 1.42
N LEU A 120 7.54 -1.00 0.40
CA LEU A 120 8.60 -0.48 -0.47
C LEU A 120 8.17 0.81 -1.16
N ARG A 121 6.94 0.85 -1.67
CA ARG A 121 6.39 2.08 -2.26
C ARG A 121 6.30 3.22 -1.25
N THR A 122 5.95 2.91 -0.01
CA THR A 122 5.91 3.90 1.07
C THR A 122 7.31 4.45 1.34
N LEU A 123 8.34 3.59 1.41
CA LEU A 123 9.73 4.02 1.56
C LEU A 123 10.21 4.90 0.40
N ASP A 124 9.91 4.53 -0.85
CA ASP A 124 10.24 5.34 -2.03
C ASP A 124 9.63 6.74 -1.94
N LEU A 125 8.36 6.82 -1.54
CA LEU A 125 7.65 8.08 -1.37
C LEU A 125 8.21 8.90 -0.20
N THR A 126 8.63 8.25 0.89
CA THR A 126 9.32 8.91 2.02
C THR A 126 10.64 9.53 1.58
N VAL A 127 11.48 8.76 0.87
CA VAL A 127 12.77 9.26 0.35
C VAL A 127 12.53 10.44 -0.61
N PHE A 128 11.53 10.35 -1.47
CA PHE A 128 11.14 11.45 -2.35
C PHE A 128 10.68 12.69 -1.57
N ALA A 129 9.85 12.52 -0.54
CA ALA A 129 9.37 13.60 0.32
C ALA A 129 10.53 14.30 1.06
N ILE A 130 11.50 13.54 1.56
CA ILE A 130 12.69 14.08 2.22
C ILE A 130 13.53 14.90 1.23
N ARG A 131 13.85 14.33 0.05
CA ARG A 131 14.66 15.01 -0.98
C ARG A 131 14.00 16.29 -1.48
N THR A 132 12.69 16.26 -1.71
CA THR A 132 11.94 17.46 -2.15
C THR A 132 11.88 18.53 -1.07
N SER A 133 11.73 18.16 0.21
CA SER A 133 11.75 19.11 1.33
C SER A 133 13.13 19.76 1.51
N ALA A 134 14.21 18.96 1.42
CA ALA A 134 15.58 19.45 1.52
C ALA A 134 15.92 20.46 0.39
N ALA A 135 15.50 20.20 -0.84
CA ALA A 135 15.71 21.11 -1.97
C ALA A 135 15.00 22.48 -1.79
N VAL A 136 13.81 22.49 -1.17
CA VAL A 136 13.07 23.72 -0.85
C VAL A 136 13.77 24.54 0.25
N ILE A 137 14.39 23.88 1.21
CA ILE A 137 15.14 24.56 2.28
C ILE A 137 16.40 25.23 1.72
N HIS A 138 17.18 24.54 0.88
CA HIS A 138 18.38 25.12 0.25
C HIS A 138 18.08 26.33 -0.63
N THR A 139 16.98 26.30 -1.38
CA THR A 139 16.57 27.43 -2.23
C THR A 139 16.09 28.64 -1.43
N ARG A 140 15.49 28.45 -0.24
CA ARG A 140 15.10 29.57 0.65
C ARG A 140 16.25 30.10 1.52
N GLY A 141 17.19 29.24 1.90
CA GLY A 141 18.39 29.64 2.66
C GLY A 141 19.40 30.42 1.82
N GLY A 142 19.55 30.09 0.53
CA GLY A 142 20.48 30.78 -0.38
C GLY A 142 20.09 32.21 -0.75
N VAL A 143 18.81 32.60 -0.57
CA VAL A 143 18.32 33.95 -0.89
C VAL A 143 18.67 34.97 0.21
N ARG A 144 18.92 34.54 1.45
CA ARG A 144 19.22 35.45 2.58
C ARG A 144 20.69 35.87 2.73
N LEU A 145 21.60 35.32 1.92
CA LEU A 145 23.03 35.64 1.98
C LEU A 145 23.50 36.59 0.85
N ARG A 146 22.55 37.28 0.19
CA ARG A 146 22.83 38.20 -0.93
C ARG A 146 22.20 39.59 -0.77
N ALA A 147 21.88 40.00 0.45
CA ALA A 147 21.48 41.36 0.80
C ALA A 147 22.44 41.90 1.86
#